data_AF-A0A095V1G7-F1
#
_entry.id   AF-A0A095V1G7-F1
#
_cell.length_a   1.000
_cell.length_b   1.000
_cell.length_c   1.000
_cell.angle_alpha   90.00
_cell.angle_beta   90.00
_cell.angle_gamma   90.00
#
_symmetry.space_group_name_H-M   'P 1'
#
loop_
_entity.id
_entity.type
_entity.pdbx_description
1 polymer ?
#
loop_
_entity_poly.entity_id
_entity_poly.type
_entity_poly.pdbx_seq_one_letter_code
_entity_poly.pdbx_strand_id
1 'polypeptide(L)'
;MVKKFDHTLVLNFNYTETIFHYLRPKMASIIHIHGQVRNSTNPINLGFGDERDKFYPTIEDQNENEYLRFIKSFYYSNNNNYKELFDFVEESSFQVQIMGHSCGLSDRTLLNAIFENRNCKSIKVFYHQYPSAKPNGQTDNYSDIVRNISRHFNQKTMMRDKIVNKTLSRDLPQLKLH
;
A
#
# COMPACT_ATOMS: atom_id res chain seq x y z
N MET A 1 -21.66 -10.74 12.78
CA MET A 1 -22.15 -9.78 11.77
C MET A 1 -21.00 -9.45 10.82
N VAL A 2 -21.03 -9.92 9.57
CA VAL A 2 -20.02 -9.52 8.57
C VAL A 2 -20.31 -8.06 8.23
N LYS A 3 -19.40 -7.14 8.57
CA LYS A 3 -19.53 -5.74 8.12
C LYS A 3 -19.58 -5.75 6.59
N LYS A 4 -20.68 -5.26 6.03
CA LYS A 4 -20.84 -5.10 4.59
C LYS A 4 -20.18 -3.77 4.23
N PHE A 5 -19.23 -3.81 3.30
CA PHE A 5 -18.61 -2.61 2.73
C PHE A 5 -19.35 -2.28 1.44
N ASP A 6 -19.79 -1.04 1.30
CA ASP A 6 -20.58 -0.62 0.13
C ASP A 6 -19.71 -0.47 -1.12
N HIS A 7 -18.49 0.04 -0.93
CA HIS A 7 -17.50 0.23 -1.99
C HIS A 7 -16.16 -0.39 -1.59
N THR A 8 -15.48 -1.00 -2.58
CA THR A 8 -14.13 -1.55 -2.41
C THR A 8 -13.23 -0.98 -3.49
N LEU A 9 -12.10 -0.42 -3.07
CA LEU A 9 -11.03 0.04 -3.93
C LEU A 9 -9.78 -0.78 -3.67
N VAL A 10 -9.17 -1.27 -4.75
CA VAL A 10 -7.90 -1.98 -4.71
C VAL A 10 -6.80 -1.08 -5.23
N LEU A 11 -5.90 -0.71 -4.33
CA LEU A 11 -4.68 0.01 -4.66
C LEU A 11 -3.60 -1.01 -5.01
N ASN A 12 -3.32 -1.18 -6.30
CA ASN A 12 -2.34 -2.13 -6.81
C ASN A 12 -0.98 -1.47 -7.01
N PHE A 13 0.02 -1.96 -6.26
CA PHE A 13 1.42 -1.54 -6.36
C PHE A 13 2.24 -2.40 -7.34
N ASN A 14 1.67 -3.50 -7.87
CA ASN A 14 2.35 -4.34 -8.84
C ASN A 14 2.21 -3.76 -10.25
N TYR A 15 3.29 -3.80 -11.01
CA TYR A 15 3.30 -3.43 -12.44
C TYR A 15 2.60 -4.47 -13.33
N THR A 16 2.38 -5.68 -12.78
CA THR A 16 1.75 -6.82 -13.45
C THR A 16 0.27 -6.95 -13.10
N GLU A 17 -0.44 -7.69 -13.95
CA GLU A 17 -1.87 -7.97 -13.88
C GLU A 17 -2.29 -8.98 -12.80
N THR A 18 -1.41 -9.26 -11.83
CA THR A 18 -1.59 -10.30 -10.81
C THR A 18 -2.91 -10.17 -10.04
N ILE A 19 -3.41 -8.93 -9.89
CA ILE A 19 -4.65 -8.65 -9.19
C ILE A 19 -5.89 -9.28 -9.84
N PHE A 20 -5.89 -9.45 -11.17
CA PHE A 20 -7.01 -10.04 -11.89
C PHE A 20 -7.19 -11.54 -11.62
N HIS A 21 -6.19 -12.21 -11.04
CA HIS A 21 -6.34 -13.59 -10.56
C HIS A 21 -7.06 -13.67 -9.21
N TYR A 22 -7.07 -12.59 -8.42
CA TYR A 22 -7.70 -12.54 -7.10
C TYR A 22 -9.09 -11.89 -7.13
N LEU A 23 -9.35 -11.01 -8.08
CA LEU A 23 -10.62 -10.28 -8.18
C LEU A 23 -11.47 -10.79 -9.34
N ARG A 24 -12.76 -11.05 -9.08
CA ARG A 24 -13.73 -11.19 -10.16
C ARG A 24 -14.06 -9.80 -10.73
N PRO A 25 -14.32 -9.69 -12.05
CA PRO A 25 -14.75 -8.44 -12.65
C PRO A 25 -15.94 -7.82 -11.91
N LYS A 26 -15.94 -6.49 -11.76
CA LYS A 26 -16.98 -5.68 -11.08
C LYS A 26 -17.05 -5.77 -9.55
N MET A 27 -16.13 -6.46 -8.89
CA MET A 27 -16.12 -6.53 -7.41
C MET A 27 -15.49 -5.30 -6.73
N ALA A 28 -14.60 -4.59 -7.43
CA ALA A 28 -13.89 -3.44 -6.88
C ALA A 28 -13.36 -2.53 -8.00
N SER A 29 -13.19 -1.24 -7.68
CA SER A 29 -12.37 -0.33 -8.49
C SER A 29 -10.89 -0.67 -8.29
N ILE A 30 -10.06 -0.57 -9.33
CA ILE A 30 -8.63 -0.89 -9.24
C ILE A 30 -7.83 0.32 -9.68
N ILE A 31 -6.93 0.77 -8.82
CA ILE A 31 -5.98 1.84 -9.12
C ILE A 31 -4.59 1.23 -9.22
N HIS A 32 -3.97 1.36 -10.39
CA HIS A 32 -2.58 0.97 -10.64
C HIS A 32 -1.66 2.15 -10.37
N ILE A 33 -1.35 2.39 -9.09
CA ILE A 33 -0.64 3.61 -8.65
C ILE A 33 0.79 3.69 -9.17
N HIS A 34 1.36 2.55 -9.55
CA HIS A 34 2.70 2.45 -10.11
C HIS A 34 2.75 2.36 -11.66
N GLY A 35 1.62 2.55 -12.33
CA GLY A 35 1.49 2.29 -13.75
C GLY A 35 1.42 0.81 -14.10
N GLN A 36 1.30 0.53 -15.40
CA GLN A 36 1.13 -0.81 -15.95
C GLN A 36 2.06 -1.05 -17.14
N VAL A 37 2.54 -2.28 -17.27
CA VAL A 37 3.27 -2.73 -18.46
C VAL A 37 2.38 -2.53 -19.69
N ARG A 38 2.92 -1.87 -20.74
CA ARG A 38 2.24 -1.61 -22.03
C ARG A 38 0.99 -0.70 -21.95
N ASN A 39 0.84 0.10 -20.90
CA ASN A 39 -0.21 1.13 -20.85
C ASN A 39 0.38 2.51 -21.16
N SER A 40 -0.03 3.13 -22.28
CA SER A 40 0.43 4.46 -22.70
C SER A 40 -0.15 5.60 -21.85
N THR A 41 -1.34 5.41 -21.27
CA THR A 41 -2.04 6.41 -20.44
C THR A 41 -1.65 6.34 -18.97
N ASN A 42 -1.17 5.17 -18.51
CA ASN A 42 -0.65 4.96 -17.18
C ASN A 42 0.66 4.16 -17.24
N PRO A 43 1.73 4.75 -17.80
CA PRO A 43 3.02 4.07 -17.95
C PRO A 43 3.65 3.83 -16.58
N ILE A 44 4.55 2.85 -16.52
CA ILE A 44 5.32 2.52 -15.32
C ILE A 44 6.07 3.75 -14.80
N ASN A 45 5.88 4.09 -13.52
CA ASN A 45 6.64 5.15 -12.83
C ASN A 45 7.64 4.54 -11.84
N LEU A 46 8.90 4.46 -12.26
CA LEU A 46 10.00 4.08 -11.36
C LEU A 46 10.51 5.33 -10.65
N GLY A 47 10.76 5.22 -9.35
CA GLY A 47 11.20 6.37 -8.58
C GLY A 47 11.22 6.17 -7.07
N PHE A 48 11.65 7.21 -6.38
CA PHE A 48 11.70 7.31 -4.95
C PHE A 48 10.39 7.90 -4.41
N GLY A 49 9.85 7.25 -3.37
CA GLY A 49 8.53 7.54 -2.82
C GLY A 49 8.52 7.93 -1.34
N ASP A 50 9.69 8.30 -0.79
CA ASP A 50 9.86 8.69 0.61
C ASP A 50 10.36 10.14 0.72
N GLU A 51 9.49 11.09 0.45
CA GLU A 51 9.76 12.53 0.63
C GLU A 51 9.94 12.93 2.10
N ARG A 52 9.77 11.98 3.02
CA ARG A 52 9.96 12.18 4.46
C ARG A 52 11.36 11.79 4.90
N ASP A 53 12.20 11.30 3.99
CA ASP A 53 13.61 11.03 4.27
C ASP A 53 14.31 12.34 4.66
N LYS A 54 15.18 12.27 5.67
CA LYS A 54 15.96 13.42 6.17
C LYS A 54 16.86 14.05 5.10
N PHE A 55 17.20 13.31 4.05
CA PHE A 55 18.00 13.79 2.92
C PHE A 55 17.15 14.46 1.83
N TYR A 56 15.83 14.27 1.83
CA TYR A 56 14.96 14.86 0.82
C TYR A 56 15.03 16.41 0.80
N PRO A 57 15.01 17.13 1.95
CA PRO A 57 15.20 18.58 1.94
C PRO A 57 16.53 19.02 1.32
N THR A 58 17.61 18.24 1.52
CA THR A 58 18.92 18.53 0.92
C THR A 58 18.88 18.46 -0.61
N ILE A 59 18.02 17.61 -1.16
CA ILE A 59 17.80 17.49 -2.61
C ILE A 59 16.98 18.68 -3.12
N GLU A 60 15.90 19.06 -2.42
CA GLU A 60 15.08 20.23 -2.78
C GLU A 60 15.91 21.53 -2.74
N ASP A 61 16.76 21.69 -1.72
CA ASP A 61 17.60 22.88 -1.52
C ASP A 61 18.62 23.10 -2.65
N GLN A 62 18.94 22.08 -3.45
CA GLN A 62 19.84 22.24 -4.61
C GLN A 62 19.21 23.06 -5.74
N ASN A 63 17.88 23.28 -5.73
CA ASN A 63 17.15 24.02 -6.77
C ASN A 63 17.39 23.55 -8.21
N GLU A 64 17.74 22.27 -8.40
CA GLU A 64 18.00 21.66 -9.70
C GLU A 64 16.96 20.56 -9.97
N ASN A 65 16.04 20.83 -10.90
CA ASN A 65 14.88 19.97 -11.17
C ASN A 65 15.25 18.53 -11.57
N GLU A 66 16.44 18.32 -12.14
CA GLU A 66 16.89 16.97 -12.51
C GLU A 66 17.01 16.03 -11.29
N TYR A 67 17.34 16.54 -10.09
CA TYR A 67 17.38 15.69 -8.90
C TYR A 67 15.99 15.24 -8.44
N LEU A 68 14.94 15.98 -8.81
CA LEU A 68 13.55 15.67 -8.48
C LEU A 68 12.88 14.78 -9.52
N ARG A 69 13.52 14.54 -10.67
CA ARG A 69 12.97 13.82 -11.82
C ARG A 69 12.43 12.43 -11.51
N PHE A 70 12.97 11.75 -10.49
CA PHE A 70 12.56 10.41 -10.10
C PHE A 70 11.76 10.37 -8.79
N ILE A 71 11.28 11.51 -8.29
CA ILE A 71 10.37 11.54 -7.14
C ILE A 71 8.96 11.21 -7.62
N LYS A 72 8.32 10.21 -6.99
CA LYS A 72 7.07 9.63 -7.48
C LYS A 72 5.87 10.56 -7.38
N SER A 73 5.81 11.47 -6.41
CA SER A 73 4.69 12.42 -6.28
C SER A 73 4.51 13.29 -7.52
N PHE A 74 5.59 13.69 -8.20
CA PHE A 74 5.48 14.44 -9.45
C PHE A 74 4.91 13.60 -10.59
N TYR A 75 5.02 12.27 -10.55
CA TYR A 75 4.34 11.41 -11.53
C TYR A 75 2.85 11.25 -11.24
N TYR A 76 2.44 11.42 -9.98
CA TYR A 76 1.04 11.30 -9.61
C TYR A 76 0.16 12.42 -10.18
N SER A 77 0.73 13.57 -10.56
CA SER A 77 0.01 14.62 -11.29
C SER A 77 -0.21 14.31 -12.77
N ASN A 78 0.48 13.30 -13.33
CA ASN A 78 0.38 12.98 -14.75
C ASN A 78 -0.86 12.15 -15.10
N ASN A 79 -1.59 11.65 -14.10
CA ASN A 79 -2.83 10.90 -14.30
C ASN A 79 -3.79 11.13 -13.10
N ASN A 80 -5.00 10.59 -13.22
CA ASN A 80 -6.04 10.79 -12.22
C ASN A 80 -5.97 9.79 -11.04
N ASN A 81 -5.05 8.83 -11.04
CA ASN A 81 -5.02 7.72 -10.08
C ASN A 81 -4.89 8.20 -8.63
N TYR A 82 -4.02 9.18 -8.37
CA TYR A 82 -3.83 9.71 -7.02
C TYR A 82 -5.08 10.48 -6.57
N LYS A 83 -5.67 11.28 -7.45
CA LYS A 83 -6.91 12.00 -7.16
C LYS A 83 -8.06 11.03 -6.86
N GLU A 84 -8.28 10.02 -7.69
CA GLU A 84 -9.32 9.01 -7.49
C GLU A 84 -9.16 8.26 -6.17
N LEU A 85 -7.92 7.94 -5.78
CA LEU A 85 -7.62 7.32 -4.50
C LEU A 85 -8.01 8.22 -3.33
N PHE A 86 -7.66 9.51 -3.37
CA PHE A 86 -7.97 10.42 -2.27
C PHE A 86 -9.44 10.84 -2.24
N ASP A 87 -10.11 10.93 -3.38
CA ASP A 87 -11.56 11.11 -3.44
C ASP A 87 -12.26 9.95 -2.70
N PHE A 88 -11.83 8.70 -2.92
CA PHE A 88 -12.34 7.52 -2.20
C PHE A 88 -12.02 7.53 -0.69
N VAL A 89 -10.78 7.89 -0.33
CA VAL A 89 -10.30 7.91 1.07
C VAL A 89 -11.00 9.01 1.89
N GLU A 90 -11.33 10.14 1.28
CA GLU A 90 -12.01 11.26 1.94
C GLU A 90 -13.54 11.11 1.98
N GLU A 91 -14.14 10.30 1.10
CA GLU A 91 -15.59 10.14 0.98
C GLU A 91 -16.25 9.64 2.28
N SER A 92 -15.69 8.60 2.90
CA SER A 92 -16.29 7.99 4.08
C SER A 92 -15.28 7.22 4.94
N SER A 93 -15.73 6.73 6.10
CA SER A 93 -14.89 5.89 6.96
C SER A 93 -14.57 4.55 6.31
N PHE A 94 -13.29 4.17 6.30
CA PHE A 94 -12.82 2.95 5.62
C PHE A 94 -11.92 2.09 6.52
N GLN A 95 -11.71 0.85 6.07
CA GLN A 95 -10.74 -0.10 6.62
C GLN A 95 -9.74 -0.46 5.54
N VAL A 96 -8.45 -0.42 5.90
CA VAL A 96 -7.37 -0.89 5.02
C VAL A 96 -7.19 -2.39 5.19
N GLN A 97 -7.06 -3.11 4.09
CA GLN A 97 -6.67 -4.51 4.05
C GLN A 97 -5.33 -4.65 3.34
N ILE A 98 -4.31 -5.10 4.06
CA ILE A 98 -2.96 -5.31 3.51
C ILE A 98 -2.82 -6.75 3.07
N MET A 99 -2.53 -6.93 1.77
CA MET A 99 -2.28 -8.22 1.15
C MET A 99 -0.91 -8.18 0.48
N GLY A 100 0.04 -8.95 1.00
CA GLY A 100 1.41 -9.01 0.49
C GLY A 100 2.45 -8.33 1.38
N HIS A 101 3.72 -8.51 1.01
CA HIS A 101 4.88 -8.15 1.84
C HIS A 101 5.50 -6.79 1.46
N SER A 102 5.21 -6.26 0.27
CA SER A 102 5.93 -5.13 -0.34
C SER A 102 5.63 -3.74 0.28
N CYS A 103 4.78 -3.69 1.31
CA CYS A 103 4.51 -2.45 2.04
C CYS A 103 5.69 -1.97 2.90
N GLY A 104 6.90 -2.53 2.81
CA GLY A 104 8.06 -2.09 3.62
C GLY A 104 8.85 -0.93 3.05
N LEU A 105 8.82 -0.75 1.72
CA LEU A 105 9.65 0.23 0.98
C LEU A 105 8.86 0.98 -0.10
N SER A 106 7.58 0.63 -0.31
CA SER A 106 6.74 1.24 -1.35
C SER A 106 6.11 2.54 -0.84
N ASP A 107 6.28 3.62 -1.59
CA ASP A 107 5.68 4.96 -1.40
C ASP A 107 5.24 5.28 0.03
N ARG A 108 6.21 5.58 0.88
CA ARG A 108 5.98 5.88 2.30
C ARG A 108 5.10 7.11 2.48
N THR A 109 5.28 8.14 1.65
CA THR A 109 4.44 9.35 1.68
C THR A 109 2.97 8.98 1.44
N LEU A 110 2.69 8.18 0.41
CA LEU A 110 1.33 7.75 0.09
C LEU A 110 0.72 6.87 1.18
N LEU A 111 1.43 5.83 1.62
CA LEU A 111 0.90 4.91 2.63
C LEU A 111 0.68 5.61 3.97
N ASN A 112 1.56 6.54 4.36
CA ASN A 112 1.36 7.38 5.54
C ASN A 112 0.07 8.18 5.44
N ALA A 113 -0.17 8.84 4.30
CA ALA A 113 -1.37 9.65 4.08
C ALA A 113 -2.66 8.82 4.17
N ILE A 114 -2.66 7.57 3.70
CA ILE A 114 -3.80 6.64 3.83
C ILE A 114 -3.96 6.18 5.30
N PHE A 115 -2.86 5.73 5.92
CA PHE A 115 -2.92 5.08 7.23
C PHE A 115 -3.23 6.06 8.36
N GLU A 116 -2.69 7.27 8.31
CA GLU A 116 -2.94 8.31 9.31
C GLU A 116 -4.21 9.13 9.02
N ASN A 117 -4.87 8.90 7.87
CA ASN A 117 -6.15 9.55 7.55
C ASN A 117 -7.19 9.36 8.69
N ARG A 118 -7.94 10.42 9.01
CA ARG A 118 -9.01 10.43 10.03
C ARG A 118 -10.14 9.42 9.72
N ASN A 119 -10.37 9.14 8.45
CA ASN A 119 -11.37 8.19 7.97
C ASN A 119 -10.88 6.74 8.02
N CYS A 120 -9.57 6.48 8.06
CA CYS A 120 -9.02 5.15 8.27
C CYS A 120 -9.28 4.69 9.71
N LYS A 121 -10.19 3.72 9.88
CA LYS A 121 -10.59 3.22 11.21
C LYS A 121 -9.79 2.01 11.67
N SER A 122 -9.22 1.24 10.75
CA SER A 122 -8.44 0.06 11.08
C SER A 122 -7.62 -0.44 9.90
N ILE A 123 -6.54 -1.15 10.19
CA ILE A 123 -5.64 -1.80 9.24
C ILE A 123 -5.59 -3.28 9.58
N LYS A 124 -6.15 -4.09 8.68
CA LYS A 124 -6.16 -5.55 8.78
C LYS A 124 -5.07 -6.13 7.89
N VAL A 125 -4.29 -7.05 8.43
CA VAL A 125 -3.15 -7.66 7.72
C VAL A 125 -3.47 -9.11 7.39
N PHE A 126 -3.39 -9.48 6.12
CA PHE A 126 -3.40 -10.88 5.70
C PHE A 126 -1.97 -11.36 5.51
N TYR A 127 -1.62 -12.48 6.15
CA TYR A 127 -0.24 -12.95 6.26
C TYR A 127 -0.04 -14.29 5.55
N HIS A 128 1.19 -14.58 5.17
CA HIS A 128 1.55 -15.89 4.61
C HIS A 128 2.03 -16.80 5.74
N GLN A 129 1.38 -17.95 5.89
CA GLN A 129 1.85 -19.05 6.72
C GLN A 129 2.91 -19.84 5.94
N TYR A 130 4.11 -19.99 6.51
CA TYR A 130 5.17 -20.75 5.87
C TYR A 130 4.90 -22.26 5.94
N PRO A 131 5.30 -23.05 4.92
CA PRO A 131 5.16 -24.51 4.95
C PRO A 131 5.93 -25.17 6.10
N SER A 132 7.04 -24.58 6.50
CA SER A 132 7.87 -24.99 7.63
C SER A 132 8.39 -23.76 8.37
N ALA A 133 8.70 -23.92 9.65
CA ALA A 133 9.30 -22.86 10.43
C ALA A 133 10.67 -22.47 9.84
N LYS A 134 10.93 -21.17 9.74
CA LYS A 134 12.25 -20.64 9.39
C LYS A 134 13.28 -21.00 10.48
N PRO A 135 14.59 -20.90 10.20
CA PRO A 135 15.64 -21.18 11.19
C PRO A 135 15.53 -20.39 12.51
N ASN A 136 14.89 -19.22 12.47
CA ASN A 136 14.61 -18.38 13.63
C ASN A 136 13.30 -18.76 14.37
N GLY A 137 12.67 -19.90 14.04
CA GLY A 137 11.40 -20.36 14.61
C GLY A 137 10.15 -19.67 14.06
N GLN A 138 10.29 -18.74 13.11
CA GLN A 138 9.17 -17.99 12.57
C GLN A 138 8.30 -18.85 11.64
N THR A 139 6.99 -18.90 11.92
CA THR A 139 6.01 -19.72 11.17
C THR A 139 5.19 -18.92 10.16
N ASP A 140 5.19 -17.59 10.25
CA ASP A 140 4.46 -16.70 9.35
C ASP A 140 5.12 -15.31 9.23
N ASN A 141 4.71 -14.53 8.23
CA ASN A 141 5.25 -13.20 7.98
C ASN A 141 4.46 -12.05 8.65
N TYR A 142 3.49 -12.32 9.54
CA TYR A 142 2.63 -11.28 10.10
C TYR A 142 3.45 -10.18 10.81
N SER A 143 4.40 -10.59 11.65
CA SER A 143 5.25 -9.64 12.38
C SER A 143 6.08 -8.77 11.45
N ASP A 144 6.50 -9.28 10.30
CA ASP A 144 7.32 -8.54 9.33
C ASP A 144 6.47 -7.49 8.62
N ILE A 145 5.23 -7.84 8.24
CA ILE A 145 4.28 -6.89 7.64
C ILE A 145 3.95 -5.77 8.64
N VAL A 146 3.68 -6.10 9.91
CA VAL A 146 3.41 -5.08 10.95
C VAL A 146 4.61 -4.16 11.17
N ARG A 147 5.84 -4.70 11.21
CA ARG A 147 7.06 -3.89 11.29
C ARG A 147 7.20 -2.96 10.08
N ASN A 148 6.90 -3.46 8.88
CA ASN A 148 6.90 -2.67 7.66
C ASN A 148 5.88 -1.52 7.73
N ILE A 149 4.63 -1.82 8.11
CA ILE A 149 3.57 -0.83 8.31
C ILE A 149 3.98 0.23 9.34
N SER A 150 4.67 -0.16 10.42
CA SER A 150 5.09 0.76 11.48
C SER A 150 5.99 1.90 11.00
N ARG A 151 6.71 1.71 9.88
CA ARG A 151 7.59 2.74 9.30
C ARG A 151 6.79 3.87 8.63
N HIS A 152 5.54 3.60 8.28
CA HIS A 152 4.62 4.55 7.64
C HIS A 152 3.80 5.39 8.63
N PHE A 153 4.01 5.21 9.94
CA PHE A 153 3.36 6.01 10.97
C PHE A 153 4.35 6.97 11.63
N ASN A 154 3.93 8.23 11.73
CA ASN A 154 4.55 9.24 12.58
C ASN A 154 4.08 9.05 14.02
N GLN A 155 2.78 8.86 14.21
CA GLN A 155 2.17 8.67 15.52
C GLN A 155 2.05 7.18 15.87
N LYS A 156 2.98 6.69 16.70
CA LYS A 156 2.99 5.27 17.10
C LYS A 156 1.76 4.86 17.93
N THR A 157 1.10 5.81 18.57
CA THR A 157 -0.20 5.60 19.22
C THR A 157 -1.28 5.23 18.19
N MET A 158 -1.45 6.05 17.15
CA MET A 158 -2.40 5.77 16.05
C MET A 158 -2.14 4.41 15.39
N MET A 159 -0.87 4.02 15.23
CA MET A 159 -0.52 2.70 14.72
C MET A 159 -1.10 1.58 15.60
N ARG A 160 -0.88 1.64 16.92
CA ARG A 160 -1.35 0.62 17.86
C ARG A 160 -2.88 0.56 17.91
N ASP A 161 -3.55 1.70 17.76
CA ASP A 161 -5.01 1.78 17.78
C ASP A 161 -5.65 1.25 16.49
N LYS A 162 -4.99 1.46 15.34
CA LYS A 162 -5.54 1.07 14.03
C LYS A 162 -5.19 -0.35 13.62
N ILE A 163 -4.04 -0.90 14.04
CA ILE A 163 -3.64 -2.26 13.64
C ILE A 163 -4.55 -3.29 14.33
N VAL A 164 -5.26 -4.07 13.52
CA VAL A 164 -6.15 -5.13 13.99
C VAL A 164 -5.33 -6.28 14.59
N ASN A 165 -5.81 -6.87 15.68
CA ASN A 165 -5.17 -8.02 16.31
C ASN A 165 -5.04 -9.22 15.33
N LYS A 166 -3.91 -9.93 15.40
CA LYS A 166 -3.62 -11.11 14.55
C LYS A 166 -4.73 -12.17 14.62
N THR A 167 -5.37 -12.37 15.77
CA THR A 167 -6.47 -13.33 15.96
C THR A 167 -7.70 -13.05 15.09
N LEU A 168 -7.88 -11.80 14.65
CA LEU A 168 -8.95 -11.39 13.73
C LEU A 168 -8.50 -11.39 12.26
N SER A 169 -7.23 -11.68 12.01
CA SER A 169 -6.61 -11.81 10.70
C SER A 169 -6.64 -13.25 10.22
N ARG A 170 -6.35 -13.47 8.94
CA ARG A 170 -6.33 -14.80 8.32
C ARG A 170 -5.12 -14.92 7.42
N ASP A 171 -4.73 -16.16 7.15
CA ASP A 171 -3.71 -16.46 6.16
C ASP A 171 -4.20 -16.08 4.75
N LEU A 172 -3.27 -15.60 3.92
CA LEU A 172 -3.48 -15.34 2.51
C LEU A 172 -2.94 -16.54 1.71
N PRO A 173 -3.82 -17.37 1.12
CA PRO A 173 -3.41 -18.51 0.32
C PRO A 173 -2.55 -18.04 -0.86
N GLN A 174 -1.46 -18.76 -1.12
CA GLN A 174 -0.63 -18.50 -2.29
C GLN A 174 -1.26 -19.19 -3.51
N LEU A 175 -1.41 -18.46 -4.62
CA LEU A 175 -1.78 -19.06 -5.89
C LEU A 175 -0.71 -20.09 -6.27
N LYS A 176 -1.12 -21.34 -6.44
CA LYS A 176 -0.28 -22.35 -7.11
C LYS A 176 -0.35 -22.04 -8.60
N LEU A 177 0.68 -21.39 -9.12
CA LEU A 177 0.87 -21.29 -10.56
C LEU A 177 1.26 -22.70 -11.04
N HIS A 178 0.34 -23.32 -11.79
CA HIS A 178 0.56 -24.60 -12.47
C HIS A 178 1.20 -24.37 -13.84
#